data_AF-A0A963RRI5-F1
#
_entry.id   AF-A0A963RRI5-F1
#
_cell.length_a   1.000
_cell.length_b   1.000
_cell.length_c   1.000
_cell.angle_alpha   90.00
_cell.angle_beta   90.00
_cell.angle_gamma   90.00
#
_symmetry.space_group_name_H-M   'P 1'
#
loop_
_entity.id
_entity.type
_entity.pdbx_description
1 polymer ?
#
loop_
_entity_poly.entity_id
_entity_poly.type
_entity_poly.pdbx_seq_one_letter_code
_entity_poly.pdbx_strand_id
1 'polypeptide(L)'
;PLPANAGDFKRRVEEGRARLTLIAGEVARLAAAILAEYAAAARKIKDTRNAPEATKDAAEQLQRLLPKNFLAVTPWSALQHFPRYLKAIQLRLDKLRADPARDAQRMAEARAQEQRFWRLVAERKGQQDARLQELRWLLEELRVSFFAQELRTPQPVSVKRLEKVWGQVGH
;
A
#
# COMPACT_ATOMS: atom_id res chain seq x y z
N PRO A 1 -14.72 -26.46 -9.34
CA PRO A 1 -14.46 -26.72 -10.78
C PRO A 1 -15.29 -25.75 -11.62
N LEU A 2 -14.79 -25.31 -12.77
CA LEU A 2 -15.57 -24.48 -13.69
C LEU A 2 -16.76 -25.31 -14.23
N PRO A 3 -17.94 -24.70 -14.44
CA PRO A 3 -19.10 -25.41 -14.95
C PRO A 3 -18.86 -25.89 -16.39
N ALA A 4 -19.24 -27.15 -16.69
CA ALA A 4 -19.05 -27.75 -18.02
C ALA A 4 -20.30 -27.70 -18.91
N ASN A 5 -21.47 -27.40 -18.34
CA ASN A 5 -22.74 -27.29 -19.04
C ASN A 5 -23.68 -26.26 -18.37
N ALA A 6 -24.83 -25.99 -19.00
CA ALA A 6 -25.80 -25.01 -18.51
C ALA A 6 -26.38 -25.35 -17.13
N GLY A 7 -26.59 -26.64 -16.82
CA GLY A 7 -27.08 -27.09 -15.52
C GLY A 7 -26.05 -26.86 -14.41
N ASP A 8 -24.79 -27.19 -14.66
CA ASP A 8 -23.68 -26.91 -13.75
C ASP A 8 -23.49 -25.42 -13.51
N PHE A 9 -23.63 -24.60 -14.56
CA PHE A 9 -23.57 -23.15 -14.43
C PHE A 9 -24.68 -22.61 -13.53
N LYS A 10 -25.93 -23.03 -13.75
CA LYS A 10 -27.07 -22.59 -12.94
C LYS A 10 -26.89 -22.96 -11.47
N ARG A 11 -26.47 -24.21 -11.19
CA ARG A 11 -26.15 -24.67 -9.83
C ARG A 11 -25.05 -23.82 -9.18
N ARG A 12 -23.96 -23.53 -9.90
CA ARG A 12 -22.88 -22.66 -9.43
C ARG A 12 -23.35 -21.24 -9.13
N VAL A 13 -24.24 -20.69 -9.95
CA VAL A 13 -24.84 -19.37 -9.74
C VAL A 13 -25.68 -19.37 -8.47
N GLU A 14 -26.53 -20.38 -8.26
CA GLU A 14 -27.37 -20.46 -7.05
C GLU A 14 -26.53 -20.64 -5.78
N GLU A 15 -25.56 -21.56 -5.79
CA GLU A 15 -24.62 -21.78 -4.68
C GLU A 15 -23.76 -20.53 -4.39
N GLY A 16 -23.37 -19.82 -5.45
CA GLY A 16 -22.45 -18.68 -5.37
C GLY A 16 -23.11 -17.34 -5.09
N ARG A 17 -24.41 -17.17 -5.37
CA ARG A 17 -25.07 -15.85 -5.36
C ARG A 17 -24.98 -15.14 -4.01
N ALA A 18 -25.31 -15.84 -2.92
CA ALA A 18 -25.23 -15.26 -1.58
C ALA A 18 -23.79 -14.86 -1.22
N ARG A 19 -22.82 -15.74 -1.52
CA ARG A 19 -21.39 -15.49 -1.29
C ARG A 19 -20.88 -14.30 -2.12
N LEU A 20 -21.31 -14.19 -3.37
CA LEU A 20 -20.94 -13.08 -4.26
C LEU A 20 -21.45 -11.74 -3.71
N THR A 21 -22.71 -11.68 -3.26
CA THR A 21 -23.27 -10.48 -2.63
C THR A 21 -22.49 -10.07 -1.37
N LEU A 22 -22.14 -11.05 -0.52
CA LEU A 22 -21.34 -10.78 0.68
C LEU A 22 -19.96 -10.23 0.35
N ILE A 23 -19.25 -10.86 -0.60
CA ILE A 23 -17.92 -10.39 -1.05
C ILE A 23 -18.03 -9.00 -1.66
N ALA A 24 -19.03 -8.74 -2.50
CA ALA A 24 -19.25 -7.43 -3.10
C ALA A 24 -19.48 -6.35 -2.03
N GLY A 25 -20.27 -6.66 -1.00
CA GLY A 25 -20.48 -5.78 0.15
C GLY A 25 -19.19 -5.50 0.93
N GLU A 26 -18.36 -6.53 1.16
CA GLU A 26 -17.07 -6.37 1.84
C GLU A 26 -16.11 -5.50 1.04
N VAL A 27 -15.98 -5.76 -0.27
CA VAL A 27 -15.16 -4.96 -1.19
C VAL A 27 -15.65 -3.51 -1.23
N ALA A 28 -16.96 -3.29 -1.31
CA ALA A 28 -17.54 -1.95 -1.33
C ALA A 28 -17.26 -1.18 -0.03
N ARG A 29 -17.41 -1.83 1.13
CA ARG A 29 -17.10 -1.23 2.43
C ARG A 29 -15.62 -0.87 2.55
N LEU A 30 -14.73 -1.76 2.11
CA LEU A 30 -13.29 -1.50 2.11
C LEU A 30 -12.95 -0.36 1.15
N ALA A 31 -13.50 -0.35 -0.06
CA ALA A 31 -13.31 0.73 -1.03
C ALA A 31 -13.77 2.08 -0.47
N ALA A 32 -14.92 2.15 0.19
CA ALA A 32 -15.40 3.36 0.84
C ALA A 32 -14.44 3.86 1.92
N ALA A 33 -13.92 2.96 2.78
CA ALA A 33 -12.93 3.32 3.79
C ALA A 33 -11.62 3.83 3.17
N ILE A 34 -11.14 3.17 2.11
CA ILE A 34 -9.94 3.60 1.37
C ILE A 34 -10.12 5.00 0.79
N LEU A 35 -11.26 5.26 0.13
CA LEU A 35 -11.53 6.55 -0.51
C LEU A 35 -11.71 7.68 0.51
N ALA A 36 -12.27 7.39 1.68
CA ALA A 36 -12.36 8.36 2.78
C ALA A 36 -10.96 8.76 3.28
N GLU A 37 -10.08 7.79 3.53
CA GLU A 37 -8.70 8.05 3.95
C GLU A 37 -7.86 8.71 2.85
N TYR A 38 -8.13 8.39 1.58
CA TYR A 38 -7.53 9.07 0.43
C TYR A 38 -7.90 10.56 0.41
N ALA A 39 -9.19 10.88 0.56
CA ALA A 39 -9.66 12.27 0.58
C ALA A 39 -9.04 13.05 1.74
N ALA A 40 -8.94 12.43 2.92
CA ALA A 40 -8.29 13.02 4.09
C ALA A 40 -6.78 13.25 3.86
N ALA A 41 -6.06 12.25 3.32
CA ALA A 41 -4.63 12.38 3.00
C ALA A 41 -4.39 13.46 1.92
N ALA A 42 -5.18 13.49 0.85
CA ALA A 42 -5.08 14.48 -0.22
C ALA A 42 -5.31 15.90 0.31
N ARG A 43 -6.31 16.10 1.17
CA ARG A 43 -6.55 17.38 1.85
C ARG A 43 -5.37 17.76 2.73
N LYS A 44 -4.84 16.81 3.52
CA LYS A 44 -3.71 17.06 4.42
C LYS A 44 -2.45 17.48 3.66
N ILE A 45 -2.18 16.86 2.51
CA ILE A 45 -1.09 17.24 1.60
C ILE A 45 -1.27 18.69 1.14
N LYS A 46 -2.49 19.06 0.70
CA LYS A 46 -2.81 20.43 0.25
C LYS A 46 -2.66 21.49 1.35
N ASP A 47 -2.96 21.12 2.59
CA ASP A 47 -2.91 22.01 3.75
C ASP A 47 -1.47 22.18 4.29
N THR A 48 -0.57 21.22 4.03
CA THR A 48 0.83 21.22 4.50
C THR A 48 1.78 21.97 3.55
N ARG A 49 1.42 23.19 3.16
CA ARG A 49 2.15 23.96 2.13
C ARG A 49 3.59 24.34 2.51
N ASN A 50 3.90 24.35 3.81
CA ASN A 50 5.19 24.76 4.33
C ASN A 50 6.28 23.66 4.27
N ALA A 51 5.98 22.50 3.69
CA ALA A 51 6.95 21.39 3.55
C ALA A 51 6.86 20.74 2.15
N PRO A 52 7.38 21.40 1.10
CA PRO A 52 7.21 20.98 -0.30
C PRO A 52 7.79 19.59 -0.59
N GLU A 53 8.92 19.23 0.01
CA GLU A 53 9.52 17.90 -0.19
C GLU A 53 8.68 16.77 0.40
N ALA A 54 8.10 16.98 1.59
CA ALA A 54 7.25 16.00 2.25
C ALA A 54 5.90 15.85 1.53
N THR A 55 5.30 16.97 1.08
CA THR A 55 4.03 16.93 0.34
C THR A 55 4.19 16.31 -1.05
N LYS A 56 5.32 16.57 -1.74
CA LYS A 56 5.66 15.90 -3.00
C LYS A 56 5.76 14.39 -2.81
N ASP A 57 6.56 13.93 -1.84
CA ASP A 57 6.72 12.50 -1.57
C ASP A 57 5.39 11.83 -1.16
N ALA A 58 4.60 12.48 -0.32
CA ALA A 58 3.28 11.98 0.08
C ALA A 58 2.31 11.87 -1.11
N ALA A 59 2.32 12.85 -2.02
CA ALA A 59 1.50 12.83 -3.24
C ALA A 59 1.91 11.70 -4.18
N GLU A 60 3.22 11.47 -4.35
CA GLU A 60 3.73 10.35 -5.14
C GLU A 60 3.37 8.99 -4.51
N GLN A 61 3.46 8.86 -3.18
CA GLN A 61 3.03 7.65 -2.48
C GLN A 61 1.52 7.39 -2.69
N LEU A 62 0.70 8.44 -2.60
CA LEU A 62 -0.75 8.38 -2.83
C LEU A 62 -1.07 7.84 -4.25
N GLN A 63 -0.39 8.35 -5.27
CA GLN A 63 -0.55 7.92 -6.66
C GLN A 63 -0.12 6.46 -6.88
N ARG A 64 0.97 6.03 -6.23
CA ARG A 64 1.46 4.64 -6.30
C ARG A 64 0.52 3.65 -5.63
N LEU A 65 -0.14 4.05 -4.53
CA LEU A 65 -1.12 3.21 -3.84
C LEU A 65 -2.46 3.16 -4.57
N LEU A 66 -2.93 4.28 -5.14
CA LEU A 66 -4.25 4.36 -5.78
C LEU A 66 -4.16 4.74 -7.28
N PRO A 67 -3.64 3.85 -8.15
CA PRO A 67 -3.86 4.00 -9.58
C PRO A 67 -5.36 3.87 -9.93
N LYS A 68 -5.76 4.27 -11.14
CA LYS A 68 -7.17 4.29 -11.59
C LYS A 68 -7.90 2.95 -11.39
N ASN A 69 -7.19 1.83 -11.45
CA ASN A 69 -7.70 0.47 -11.33
C ASN A 69 -7.22 -0.24 -10.05
N PHE A 70 -6.88 0.49 -8.98
CA PHE A 70 -6.24 -0.07 -7.77
C PHE A 70 -6.98 -1.27 -7.17
N LEU A 71 -8.32 -1.27 -7.17
CA LEU A 71 -9.13 -2.39 -6.67
C LEU A 71 -8.91 -3.69 -7.45
N ALA A 72 -8.59 -3.60 -8.74
CA ALA A 72 -8.41 -4.75 -9.62
C ALA A 72 -6.96 -5.26 -9.64
N VAL A 73 -5.98 -4.36 -9.48
CA VAL A 73 -4.55 -4.71 -9.61
C VAL A 73 -3.86 -4.99 -8.28
N THR A 74 -4.48 -4.62 -7.16
CA THR A 74 -3.89 -4.82 -5.83
C THR A 74 -4.31 -6.17 -5.26
N PRO A 75 -3.38 -7.02 -4.78
CA PRO A 75 -3.72 -8.23 -4.04
C PRO A 75 -4.60 -7.92 -2.83
N TRP A 76 -5.62 -8.75 -2.60
CA TRP A 76 -6.60 -8.53 -1.53
C TRP A 76 -5.97 -8.32 -0.14
N SER A 77 -4.96 -9.11 0.21
CA SER A 77 -4.24 -9.00 1.48
C SER A 77 -3.58 -7.63 1.67
N ALA A 78 -3.03 -7.04 0.61
CA ALA A 78 -2.46 -5.71 0.65
C ALA A 78 -3.53 -4.62 0.67
N LEU A 79 -4.60 -4.80 -0.11
CA LEU A 79 -5.71 -3.84 -0.21
C LEU A 79 -6.36 -3.57 1.15
N GLN A 80 -6.48 -4.59 2.01
CA GLN A 80 -7.00 -4.46 3.37
C GLN A 80 -6.19 -3.47 4.24
N HIS A 81 -4.93 -3.22 3.91
CA HIS A 81 -4.05 -2.31 4.65
C HIS A 81 -4.05 -0.87 4.12
N PHE A 82 -4.66 -0.60 2.97
CA PHE A 82 -4.64 0.74 2.37
C PHE A 82 -5.18 1.84 3.29
N PRO A 83 -6.29 1.67 4.03
CA PRO A 83 -6.74 2.70 4.96
C PRO A 83 -5.65 3.08 5.97
N ARG A 84 -4.90 2.10 6.47
CA ARG A 84 -3.79 2.31 7.41
C ARG A 84 -2.60 3.02 6.77
N TYR A 85 -2.21 2.65 5.55
CA TYR A 85 -1.13 3.33 4.84
C TYR A 85 -1.47 4.79 4.55
N LEU A 86 -2.70 5.06 4.14
CA LEU A 86 -3.20 6.42 3.91
C LEU A 86 -3.30 7.23 5.19
N LYS A 87 -3.69 6.59 6.31
CA LYS A 87 -3.66 7.23 7.63
C LYS A 87 -2.25 7.57 8.09
N ALA A 88 -1.27 6.72 7.78
CA ALA A 88 0.13 6.98 8.09
C ALA A 88 0.68 8.23 7.37
N ILE A 89 0.23 8.50 6.14
CA ILE A 89 0.56 9.75 5.42
C ILE A 89 0.06 10.97 6.20
N GLN A 90 -1.17 10.92 6.70
CA GLN A 90 -1.73 12.02 7.49
C GLN A 90 -0.92 12.27 8.77
N LEU A 91 -0.65 11.20 9.53
CA LEU A 91 0.09 11.27 10.79
C LEU A 91 1.53 11.77 10.60
N ARG A 92 2.18 11.38 9.51
CA ARG A 92 3.49 11.92 9.15
C ARG A 92 3.42 13.44 9.02
N LEU A 93 2.48 13.95 8.24
CA LEU A 93 2.33 15.39 7.99
C LEU A 93 1.88 16.15 9.24
N ASP A 94 1.11 15.53 10.14
CA ASP A 94 0.79 16.09 11.46
C ASP A 94 2.05 16.29 12.32
N LYS A 95 2.91 15.27 12.39
CA LYS A 95 4.10 15.25 13.24
C LYS A 95 5.29 15.99 12.64
N LEU A 96 5.26 16.25 11.34
CA LEU A 96 6.37 16.86 10.60
C LEU A 96 6.84 18.19 11.21
N ARG A 97 5.92 19.04 11.69
CA ARG A 97 6.28 20.33 12.30
C ARG A 97 7.02 20.20 13.63
N ALA A 98 6.74 19.13 14.39
CA ALA A 98 7.36 18.93 15.69
C ALA A 98 8.83 18.48 15.56
N ASP A 99 9.15 17.68 14.54
CA ASP A 99 10.51 17.18 14.33
C ASP A 99 10.83 16.97 12.83
N PRO A 100 11.12 18.06 12.08
CA PRO A 100 11.43 17.98 10.66
C PRO A 100 12.73 17.23 10.35
N ALA A 101 13.72 17.31 11.26
CA ALA A 101 15.01 16.66 11.08
C ALA A 101 14.89 15.13 11.12
N ARG A 102 14.10 14.61 12.07
CA ARG A 102 13.81 13.18 12.15
C ARG A 102 12.99 12.67 10.98
N ASP A 103 12.02 13.44 10.48
CA ASP A 103 11.30 13.09 9.24
C ASP A 103 12.28 12.95 8.08
N ALA A 104 13.14 13.96 7.88
CA ALA A 104 14.12 13.96 6.79
C ALA A 104 15.09 12.76 6.87
N GLN A 105 15.59 12.44 8.07
CA GLN A 105 16.45 11.26 8.28
C GLN A 105 15.73 9.95 7.90
N ARG A 106 14.51 9.75 8.41
CA ARG A 106 13.72 8.54 8.12
C ARG A 106 13.33 8.44 6.66
N MET A 107 13.04 9.57 6.02
CA MET A 107 12.76 9.63 4.60
C MET A 107 13.97 9.29 3.73
N ALA A 108 15.18 9.69 4.13
CA ALA A 108 16.39 9.31 3.42
C ALA A 108 16.57 7.78 3.43
N GLU A 109 16.39 7.14 4.59
CA GLU A 109 16.42 5.68 4.73
C GLU A 109 15.35 4.99 3.87
N ALA A 110 14.10 5.48 3.89
CA ALA A 110 13.01 4.92 3.10
C ALA A 110 13.24 5.10 1.59
N ARG A 111 13.63 6.29 1.14
CA ARG A 111 13.91 6.59 -0.29
C ARG A 111 15.01 5.70 -0.85
N ALA A 112 16.06 5.42 -0.09
CA ALA A 112 17.13 4.53 -0.55
C ALA A 112 16.60 3.12 -0.89
N GLN A 113 15.71 2.58 -0.06
CA GLN A 113 15.08 1.27 -0.27
C GLN A 113 14.11 1.29 -1.46
N GLU A 114 13.31 2.35 -1.58
CA GLU A 114 12.36 2.51 -2.69
C GLU A 114 13.06 2.68 -4.03
N GLN A 115 14.14 3.47 -4.09
CA GLN A 115 14.92 3.64 -5.31
C GLN A 115 15.53 2.32 -5.78
N ARG A 116 16.06 1.51 -4.86
CA ARG A 116 16.56 0.16 -5.16
C ARG A 116 15.45 -0.72 -5.72
N PHE A 117 14.26 -0.68 -5.12
CA PHE A 117 13.08 -1.40 -5.60
C PHE A 117 12.69 -1.00 -7.02
N TRP A 118 12.46 0.28 -7.27
CA TRP A 118 12.02 0.75 -8.58
C TRP A 118 13.07 0.56 -9.68
N ARG A 119 14.36 0.64 -9.34
CA ARG A 119 15.44 0.29 -10.26
C ARG A 119 15.36 -1.17 -10.71
N LEU A 120 15.21 -2.11 -9.77
CA LEU A 120 15.09 -3.52 -10.10
C LEU A 120 13.82 -3.83 -10.91
N VAL A 121 12.68 -3.20 -10.57
CA VAL A 121 11.45 -3.33 -11.35
C VAL A 121 11.66 -2.86 -12.79
N ALA A 122 12.36 -1.74 -12.99
CA ALA A 122 12.69 -1.23 -14.32
C ALA A 122 13.62 -2.18 -15.09
N GLU A 123 14.68 -2.71 -14.45
CA GLU A 123 15.60 -3.71 -15.03
C GLU A 123 14.85 -4.98 -15.46
N ARG A 124 13.84 -5.40 -14.69
CA ARG A 124 12.97 -6.55 -15.00
C ARG A 124 11.81 -6.21 -15.94
N LYS A 125 11.81 -5.04 -16.57
CA LYS A 125 10.74 -4.56 -17.49
C LYS A 125 9.34 -4.66 -16.87
N GLY A 126 9.23 -4.38 -15.57
CA GLY A 126 7.98 -4.41 -14.82
C GLY A 126 7.59 -5.78 -14.27
N GLN A 127 8.32 -6.86 -14.55
CA GLN A 127 8.01 -8.19 -14.02
C GLN A 127 8.35 -8.27 -12.52
N GLN A 128 7.38 -8.74 -11.73
CA GLN A 128 7.51 -8.88 -10.28
C GLN A 128 7.14 -10.30 -9.84
N ASP A 129 8.14 -11.06 -9.41
CA ASP A 129 7.91 -12.33 -8.72
C ASP A 129 7.30 -12.12 -7.32
N ALA A 130 6.96 -13.21 -6.64
CA ALA A 130 6.35 -13.15 -5.31
C ALA A 130 7.22 -12.42 -4.27
N ARG A 131 8.56 -12.52 -4.36
CA ARG A 131 9.48 -11.87 -3.41
C ARG A 131 9.59 -10.38 -3.67
N LEU A 132 9.59 -9.97 -4.93
CA LEU A 132 9.55 -8.55 -5.29
C LEU A 132 8.21 -7.94 -4.88
N GLN A 133 7.09 -8.65 -5.04
CA GLN A 133 5.80 -8.22 -4.52
C GLN A 133 5.77 -8.14 -2.99
N GLU A 134 6.43 -9.06 -2.27
CA GLU A 134 6.58 -8.98 -0.81
C GLU A 134 7.36 -7.71 -0.41
N LEU A 135 8.51 -7.45 -1.05
CA LEU A 135 9.29 -6.24 -0.83
C LEU A 135 8.47 -4.96 -1.08
N ARG A 136 7.66 -4.94 -2.14
CA ARG A 136 6.78 -3.80 -2.44
C ARG A 136 5.94 -3.41 -1.24
N TRP A 137 5.36 -4.38 -0.54
CA TRP A 137 4.50 -4.12 0.63
C TRP A 137 5.30 -3.85 1.90
N LEU A 138 6.47 -4.48 2.08
CA LEU A 138 7.38 -4.16 3.18
C LEU A 138 7.86 -2.71 3.16
N LEU A 139 7.95 -2.07 1.99
CA LEU A 139 8.26 -0.63 1.90
C LEU A 139 7.17 0.23 2.53
N GLU A 140 5.89 -0.12 2.35
CA GLU A 140 4.78 0.61 3.00
C GLU A 140 4.79 0.37 4.51
N GLU A 141 5.08 -0.85 4.95
CA GLU A 141 5.23 -1.17 6.38
C GLU A 141 6.40 -0.45 7.02
N LEU A 142 7.50 -0.23 6.28
CA LEU A 142 8.63 0.58 6.74
C LEU A 142 8.18 2.02 6.97
N ARG A 143 7.42 2.60 6.04
CA ARG A 143 6.86 3.96 6.19
C ARG A 143 5.94 4.06 7.40
N VAL A 144 5.04 3.09 7.62
CA VAL A 144 4.21 3.06 8.84
C VAL A 144 5.09 2.98 10.09
N SER A 145 6.10 2.12 10.11
CA SER A 145 7.03 1.96 11.24
C SER A 145 7.81 3.24 11.55
N PHE A 146 8.09 4.06 10.54
CA PHE A 146 8.82 5.31 10.71
C PHE A 146 7.94 6.47 11.17
N PHE A 147 6.75 6.63 10.58
CA PHE A 147 5.97 7.85 10.74
C PHE A 147 4.72 7.69 11.59
N ALA A 148 4.25 6.46 11.78
CA ALA A 148 2.94 6.17 12.34
C ALA A 148 2.95 4.90 13.21
N GLN A 149 3.91 4.79 14.13
CA GLN A 149 4.09 3.61 15.01
C GLN A 149 2.84 3.21 15.78
N GLU A 150 2.00 4.19 16.15
CA GLU A 150 0.71 3.99 16.82
C GLU A 150 -0.30 3.16 16.00
N LEU A 151 -0.20 3.16 14.67
CA LEU A 151 -1.05 2.36 13.79
C LEU A 151 -0.67 0.87 13.82
N ARG A 152 0.48 0.54 14.39
CA ARG A 152 1.11 -0.78 14.40
C ARG A 152 1.35 -1.32 12.99
N THR A 153 2.17 -2.35 12.91
CA THR A 153 2.40 -3.11 11.67
C THR A 153 2.01 -4.58 11.90
N PRO A 154 1.49 -5.27 10.88
CA PRO A 154 1.17 -6.70 10.97
C PRO A 154 2.39 -7.55 11.31
N GLN A 155 3.58 -7.07 10.91
CA GLN A 155 4.86 -7.64 11.24
C GLN A 155 5.87 -6.52 11.53
N PRO A 156 6.83 -6.70 12.45
CA PRO A 156 7.88 -5.71 12.65
C PRO A 156 8.64 -5.46 11.34
N VAL A 157 8.94 -4.21 11.00
CA VAL A 157 9.71 -3.87 9.80
C VAL A 157 10.78 -2.85 10.13
N SER A 158 11.97 -3.04 9.56
CA SER A 158 13.11 -2.12 9.66
C SER A 158 13.99 -2.27 8.44
N VAL A 159 14.88 -1.31 8.18
CA VAL A 159 15.86 -1.37 7.09
C VAL A 159 16.66 -2.67 7.14
N LYS A 160 17.14 -3.07 8.33
CA LYS A 160 17.87 -4.34 8.52
C LYS A 160 17.05 -5.57 8.11
N ARG A 161 15.73 -5.55 8.33
CA ARG A 161 14.84 -6.65 7.90
C ARG A 161 14.63 -6.63 6.39
N LEU A 162 14.46 -5.45 5.78
CA LEU A 162 14.39 -5.31 4.33
C LEU A 162 15.67 -5.84 3.66
N GLU A 163 16.85 -5.53 4.20
CA GLU A 163 18.12 -6.03 3.65
C GLU A 163 18.20 -7.57 3.64
N LYS A 164 17.61 -8.25 4.63
CA LYS A 164 17.52 -9.72 4.61
C LYS A 164 16.63 -10.24 3.49
N VAL A 165 15.49 -9.58 3.25
CA VAL A 165 14.57 -9.97 2.16
C VAL A 165 15.21 -9.66 0.80
N TRP A 166 15.91 -8.53 0.68
CA TRP A 166 16.70 -8.18 -0.50
C TRP A 166 17.71 -9.26 -0.87
N GLY A 167 18.38 -9.88 0.10
CA GLY A 167 19.31 -11.00 -0.14
C GLY A 167 18.64 -12.26 -0.70
N GLN A 168 17.31 -12.33 -0.71
CA GLN A 168 16.54 -13.44 -1.27
C GLN A 168 15.95 -13.10 -2.65
N VAL A 169 16.11 -11.86 -3.13
CA VAL A 169 15.58 -11.43 -4.42
C VAL A 169 16.63 -11.64 -5.52
N GLY A 170 16.31 -12.50 -6.48
CA GLY A 170 17.22 -12.84 -7.61
C GLY A 170 17.94 -14.18 -7.48
N HIS A 171 17.62 -14.97 -6.44
CA HIS A 171 17.86 -16.41 -6.43
C HIS A 171 16.65 -17.17 -6.98
#